data_AF-A0A6G2JLU1-F1
#
_entry.id   AF-A0A6G2JLU1-F1
#
_cell.length_a   1.000
_cell.length_b   1.000
_cell.length_c   1.000
_cell.angle_alpha   90.00
_cell.angle_beta   90.00
_cell.angle_gamma   90.00
#
_symmetry.space_group_name_H-M   'P 1'
#
loop_
_entity.id
_entity.type
_entity.pdbx_description
1 polymer ?
#
loop_
_entity_poly.entity_id
_entity_poly.type
_entity_poly.pdbx_seq_one_letter_code
_entity_poly.pdbx_strand_id
1 'polypeptide(L)'
;MSEALRLIGCTMLFAACTAAPDQNRPSGPPWEIPVVVVRYLPTSDGEMVDISATGDWGESLAYTRRKTDSLTAALIVTLEDGSRYRAYADPAAPPSLRYRVVHTEERLEPLPVLDKPGHEVPMTDYGAIAAAHDFAGWVEDEGVKEVWIWGYHGGVIDLWESNMAGPWGDVSNSDRDTLDLPVTDRTYTVYHYNYQRGLAEATENHMHQLEAVINAADGRDSTPDDAWGDLLFWGKFVGSDISHRIVSPRCGWSHFPPNAERDYDWANRRFVETDCEDWRPGGMGATQQMNCERWGCTGLGWFRYWSQNIPGAGHTLSYDGRPLTNWWRLIGDYDGAMREGYGLVER
;
A
#
# COMPACT_ATOMS: atom_id res chain seq x y z
N MET A 1 -3.61 85.86 -4.07
CA MET A 1 -3.89 85.03 -5.27
C MET A 1 -2.69 84.12 -5.49
N SER A 2 -2.96 82.83 -5.70
CA SER A 2 -2.30 81.86 -6.60
C SER A 2 -0.99 82.25 -7.30
N GLU A 3 -0.04 81.36 -7.63
CA GLU A 3 0.18 79.90 -7.45
C GLU A 3 1.62 79.59 -7.94
N ALA A 4 2.34 78.50 -7.61
CA ALA A 4 2.15 77.38 -6.69
C ALA A 4 3.55 76.82 -6.29
N LEU A 5 3.65 75.93 -5.28
CA LEU A 5 4.89 75.20 -4.98
C LEU A 5 4.69 73.69 -5.17
N ARG A 6 5.51 73.06 -6.03
CA ARG A 6 5.44 71.62 -6.31
C ARG A 6 6.00 70.82 -5.14
N LEU A 7 5.16 69.99 -4.51
CA LEU A 7 5.62 68.93 -3.61
C LEU A 7 5.72 67.61 -4.38
N ILE A 8 6.82 66.89 -4.21
CA ILE A 8 7.06 65.59 -4.83
C ILE A 8 6.33 64.52 -3.99
N GLY A 9 5.29 63.91 -4.56
CA GLY A 9 4.59 62.79 -3.93
C GLY A 9 5.40 61.50 -4.09
N CYS A 10 5.93 60.97 -2.99
CA CYS A 10 6.56 59.65 -2.95
C CYS A 10 5.48 58.58 -2.72
N THR A 11 4.94 58.02 -3.81
CA THR A 11 3.95 56.94 -3.72
C THR A 11 4.65 55.60 -3.43
N MET A 12 4.71 55.21 -2.15
CA MET A 12 5.03 53.82 -1.80
C MET A 12 3.88 52.92 -2.27
N LEU A 13 4.09 52.16 -3.35
CA LEU A 13 3.27 50.99 -3.61
C LEU A 13 3.60 49.93 -2.57
N PHE A 14 2.70 49.74 -1.61
CA PHE A 14 2.64 48.49 -0.86
C PHE A 14 2.18 47.39 -1.81
N ALA A 15 3.14 46.71 -2.45
CA ALA A 15 2.89 45.43 -3.08
C ALA A 15 2.51 44.45 -1.95
N ALA A 16 1.22 44.15 -1.84
CA ALA A 16 0.75 43.07 -1.00
C ALA A 16 1.24 41.77 -1.63
N CYS A 17 2.39 41.25 -1.14
CA CYS A 17 2.78 39.88 -1.39
C CYS A 17 1.73 38.97 -0.74
N THR A 18 0.71 38.60 -1.52
CA THR A 18 -0.06 37.39 -1.27
C THR A 18 0.95 36.24 -1.32
N ALA A 19 1.35 35.75 -0.15
CA ALA A 19 2.11 34.51 -0.07
C ALA A 19 1.37 33.44 -0.87
N ALA A 20 2.09 32.66 -1.68
CA ALA A 20 1.51 31.48 -2.30
C ALA A 20 0.90 30.59 -1.20
N PRO A 21 -0.23 29.91 -1.47
CA PRO A 21 -0.76 28.96 -0.50
C PRO A 21 0.33 27.93 -0.19
N ASP A 22 0.52 27.70 1.10
CA ASP A 22 1.52 26.77 1.61
C ASP A 22 1.18 25.35 1.15
N GLN A 23 1.88 24.88 0.12
CA GLN A 23 1.72 23.53 -0.48
C GLN A 23 2.12 22.42 0.51
N ASN A 24 2.67 22.78 1.67
CA ASN A 24 3.23 21.86 2.68
C ASN A 24 2.26 21.52 3.83
N ARG A 25 0.97 21.85 3.73
CA ARG A 25 -0.04 21.25 4.62
C ARG A 25 -0.36 19.84 4.12
N PRO A 26 -0.33 18.81 4.99
CA PRO A 26 -0.88 17.50 4.66
C PRO A 26 -2.33 17.66 4.20
N SER A 27 -2.67 17.07 3.06
CA SER A 27 -4.08 16.87 2.73
C SER A 27 -4.69 15.92 3.77
N GLY A 28 -5.91 16.20 4.21
CA GLY A 28 -6.72 15.19 4.87
C GLY A 28 -7.15 14.10 3.87
N PRO A 29 -7.65 12.95 4.35
CA PRO A 29 -8.18 11.92 3.47
C PRO A 29 -9.38 12.44 2.64
N PRO A 30 -9.59 11.93 1.41
CA PRO A 30 -8.79 10.90 0.74
C PRO A 30 -7.43 11.43 0.27
N TRP A 31 -6.37 10.66 0.53
CA TRP A 31 -5.06 10.92 -0.05
C TRP A 31 -5.02 10.41 -1.49
N GLU A 32 -4.67 11.29 -2.43
CA GLU A 32 -4.42 10.91 -3.82
C GLU A 32 -3.11 10.10 -3.90
N ILE A 33 -3.17 8.96 -4.58
CA ILE A 33 -2.07 8.05 -4.91
C ILE A 33 -1.91 8.06 -6.44
N PRO A 34 -0.97 8.87 -6.98
CA PRO A 34 -0.62 8.83 -8.40
C PRO A 34 0.23 7.58 -8.68
N VAL A 35 -0.24 6.75 -9.61
CA VAL A 35 0.34 5.44 -9.95
C VAL A 35 0.90 5.46 -11.37
N VAL A 36 2.10 4.92 -11.57
CA VAL A 36 2.58 4.52 -12.91
C VAL A 36 2.46 3.02 -13.06
N VAL A 37 1.96 2.54 -14.19
CA VAL A 37 1.87 1.11 -14.48
C VAL A 37 2.94 0.74 -15.51
N VAL A 38 3.82 -0.20 -15.19
CA VAL A 38 4.82 -0.74 -16.11
C VAL A 38 4.48 -2.19 -16.44
N ARG A 39 4.64 -2.63 -17.69
CA ARG A 39 4.29 -3.99 -18.13
C ARG A 39 5.43 -4.61 -18.92
N TYR A 40 5.89 -5.78 -18.49
CA TYR A 40 6.89 -6.58 -19.23
C TYR A 40 6.23 -7.80 -19.85
N LEU A 41 5.85 -7.68 -21.12
CA LEU A 41 5.10 -8.68 -21.87
C LEU A 41 6.01 -9.27 -22.99
N PRO A 42 7.01 -10.12 -22.65
CA PRO A 42 8.00 -10.60 -23.61
C PRO A 42 7.33 -11.31 -24.78
N THR A 43 7.79 -11.03 -26.00
CA THR A 43 7.27 -11.67 -27.21
C THR A 43 8.36 -11.84 -28.26
N SER A 44 8.37 -12.99 -28.94
CA SER A 44 9.29 -13.30 -30.04
C SER A 44 8.69 -13.10 -31.44
N ASP A 45 7.36 -12.93 -31.54
CA ASP A 45 6.62 -12.76 -32.80
C ASP A 45 5.76 -11.48 -32.87
N GLY A 46 5.53 -10.80 -31.74
CA GLY A 46 4.65 -9.63 -31.63
C GLY A 46 3.17 -9.94 -31.42
N GLU A 47 2.77 -11.21 -31.41
CA GLU A 47 1.37 -11.68 -31.29
C GLU A 47 1.11 -12.48 -30.01
N MET A 48 2.08 -13.29 -29.58
CA MET A 48 2.01 -14.19 -28.43
C MET A 48 3.01 -13.78 -27.35
N VAL A 49 2.65 -13.94 -26.07
CA VAL A 49 3.64 -13.84 -24.98
C VAL A 49 4.55 -15.07 -25.04
N ASP A 50 5.85 -14.87 -24.92
CA ASP A 50 6.85 -15.92 -25.06
C ASP A 50 6.90 -16.79 -23.80
N ILE A 51 6.25 -17.96 -23.87
CA ILE A 51 6.23 -18.94 -22.77
C ILE A 51 7.64 -19.44 -22.38
N SER A 52 8.63 -19.36 -23.26
CA SER A 52 10.01 -19.73 -22.92
C SER A 52 10.69 -18.68 -22.04
N ALA A 53 10.22 -17.43 -22.07
CA ALA A 53 10.65 -16.36 -21.16
C ALA A 53 9.83 -16.33 -19.86
N THR A 54 8.53 -16.68 -19.90
CA THR A 54 7.61 -16.58 -18.74
C THR A 54 7.41 -17.88 -17.96
N GLY A 55 7.90 -19.02 -18.46
CA GLY A 55 7.77 -20.34 -17.83
C GLY A 55 6.43 -21.03 -18.10
N ASP A 56 5.30 -20.36 -17.85
CA ASP A 56 3.95 -20.96 -17.91
C ASP A 56 2.89 -20.12 -18.66
N TRP A 57 3.21 -18.90 -19.13
CA TRP A 57 2.25 -17.98 -19.75
C TRP A 57 2.54 -17.73 -21.24
N GLY A 58 1.88 -18.53 -22.09
CA GLY A 58 1.96 -18.44 -23.55
C GLY A 58 0.72 -17.86 -24.23
N GLU A 59 -0.03 -16.99 -23.54
CA GLU A 59 -1.28 -16.41 -24.07
C GLU A 59 -1.02 -15.29 -25.10
N SER A 60 -2.03 -14.98 -25.91
CA SER A 60 -1.92 -13.87 -26.87
C SER A 60 -1.62 -12.54 -26.17
N LEU A 61 -0.70 -11.75 -26.72
CA LEU A 61 -0.31 -10.43 -26.20
C LEU A 61 -1.53 -9.50 -26.06
N ALA A 62 -2.48 -9.59 -26.99
CA ALA A 62 -3.74 -8.85 -26.92
C ALA A 62 -4.64 -9.28 -25.74
N TYR A 63 -4.64 -10.55 -25.33
CA TYR A 63 -5.33 -11.01 -24.13
C TYR A 63 -4.61 -10.55 -22.86
N THR A 64 -3.28 -10.70 -22.79
CA THR A 64 -2.48 -10.32 -21.62
C THR A 64 -2.56 -8.82 -21.33
N ARG A 65 -2.57 -7.96 -22.36
CA ARG A 65 -2.90 -6.52 -22.24
C ARG A 65 -4.28 -6.30 -21.59
N ARG A 66 -5.34 -6.88 -22.16
CA ARG A 66 -6.70 -6.76 -21.58
C ARG A 66 -6.81 -7.30 -20.16
N LYS A 67 -6.08 -8.37 -19.82
CA LYS A 67 -6.05 -8.94 -18.46
C LYS A 67 -5.41 -7.95 -17.49
N THR A 68 -4.22 -7.44 -17.80
CA THR A 68 -3.51 -6.45 -16.96
C THR A 68 -4.27 -5.12 -16.84
N ASP A 69 -4.90 -4.62 -17.91
CA ASP A 69 -5.83 -3.47 -17.86
C ASP A 69 -6.99 -3.72 -16.87
N SER A 70 -7.66 -4.86 -17.00
CA SER A 70 -8.83 -5.20 -16.19
C SER A 70 -8.48 -5.42 -14.72
N LEU A 71 -7.34 -6.06 -14.45
CA LEU A 71 -6.84 -6.27 -13.09
C LEU A 71 -6.41 -4.94 -12.45
N THR A 72 -5.72 -4.06 -13.18
CA THR A 72 -5.35 -2.72 -12.69
C THR A 72 -6.59 -1.92 -12.27
N ALA A 73 -7.62 -1.87 -13.13
CA ALA A 73 -8.85 -1.15 -12.84
C ALA A 73 -9.62 -1.75 -11.63
N ALA A 74 -9.65 -3.08 -11.52
CA ALA A 74 -10.32 -3.76 -10.41
C ALA A 74 -9.52 -3.68 -9.08
N LEU A 75 -8.20 -3.57 -9.15
CA LEU A 75 -7.31 -3.35 -8.01
C LEU A 75 -7.55 -1.97 -7.41
N ILE A 76 -7.55 -0.91 -8.23
CA ILE A 76 -7.91 0.46 -7.81
C ILE A 76 -9.23 0.47 -7.02
N VAL A 77 -10.30 -0.10 -7.60
CA VAL A 77 -11.61 -0.16 -6.95
C VAL A 77 -11.57 -0.98 -5.64
N THR A 78 -10.73 -2.01 -5.56
CA THR A 78 -10.61 -2.85 -4.36
C THR A 78 -9.84 -2.17 -3.25
N LEU A 79 -8.75 -1.46 -3.56
CA LEU A 79 -7.94 -0.72 -2.59
C LEU A 79 -8.70 0.52 -2.06
N GLU A 80 -9.35 1.26 -2.96
CA GLU A 80 -10.22 2.38 -2.55
C GLU A 80 -11.33 1.88 -1.62
N ASP A 81 -12.07 0.83 -2.00
CA ASP A 81 -13.17 0.28 -1.19
C ASP A 81 -12.66 -0.37 0.12
N GLY A 82 -11.47 -0.96 0.12
CA GLY A 82 -10.79 -1.45 1.32
C GLY A 82 -10.45 -0.33 2.31
N SER A 83 -10.03 0.85 1.82
CA SER A 83 -9.65 2.00 2.66
C SER A 83 -10.83 2.73 3.35
N ARG A 84 -12.06 2.23 3.18
CA ARG A 84 -13.30 2.83 3.71
C ARG A 84 -13.67 2.19 5.04
N TYR A 85 -13.45 2.92 6.13
CA TYR A 85 -13.65 2.38 7.47
C TYR A 85 -15.09 1.90 7.69
N ARG A 86 -15.24 0.60 8.00
CA ARG A 86 -16.49 -0.14 8.23
C ARG A 86 -17.56 0.05 7.14
N ALA A 87 -17.17 0.13 5.86
CA ALA A 87 -18.13 0.34 4.76
C ALA A 87 -19.19 -0.77 4.59
N TYR A 88 -18.94 -1.98 5.11
CA TYR A 88 -19.96 -3.04 5.23
C TYR A 88 -21.11 -2.69 6.20
N ALA A 89 -20.93 -1.71 7.08
CA ALA A 89 -21.93 -1.21 8.03
C ALA A 89 -22.41 0.21 7.69
N ASP A 90 -21.52 1.09 7.20
CA ASP A 90 -21.87 2.37 6.61
C ASP A 90 -21.45 2.46 5.13
N PRO A 91 -22.35 2.13 4.18
CA PRO A 91 -22.09 2.24 2.75
C PRO A 91 -21.81 3.68 2.25
N ALA A 92 -21.96 4.71 3.08
CA ALA A 92 -21.56 6.08 2.77
C ALA A 92 -20.16 6.46 3.30
N ALA A 93 -19.48 5.58 4.04
CA ALA A 93 -18.15 5.83 4.58
C ALA A 93 -17.16 6.25 3.47
N PRO A 94 -16.41 7.35 3.64
CA PRO A 94 -15.46 7.83 2.64
C PRO A 94 -14.21 6.94 2.61
N PRO A 95 -13.54 6.80 1.44
CA PRO A 95 -12.26 6.13 1.37
C PRO A 95 -11.16 7.00 1.97
N SER A 96 -10.15 6.35 2.55
CA SER A 96 -8.95 7.04 3.04
C SER A 96 -7.93 7.27 1.90
N LEU A 97 -7.94 6.43 0.87
CA LEU A 97 -7.07 6.53 -0.30
C LEU A 97 -7.89 6.73 -1.58
N ARG A 98 -7.30 7.38 -2.58
CA ARG A 98 -7.83 7.47 -3.94
C ARG A 98 -6.70 7.22 -4.92
N TYR A 99 -6.86 6.25 -5.82
CA TYR A 99 -5.81 5.85 -6.75
C TYR A 99 -6.09 6.39 -8.15
N ARG A 100 -5.05 6.86 -8.83
CA ARG A 100 -5.15 7.33 -10.21
C ARG A 100 -3.90 6.95 -10.99
N VAL A 101 -4.08 6.13 -12.02
CA VAL A 101 -3.02 5.90 -13.02
C VAL A 101 -2.73 7.24 -13.72
N VAL A 102 -1.49 7.72 -13.61
CA VAL A 102 -1.02 8.90 -14.35
C VAL A 102 -0.44 8.52 -15.70
N HIS A 103 0.23 7.37 -15.77
CA HIS A 103 0.99 6.92 -16.93
C HIS A 103 0.99 5.39 -17.02
N THR A 104 1.15 4.84 -18.23
CA THR A 104 1.31 3.40 -18.46
C THR A 104 2.40 3.17 -19.49
N GLU A 105 3.39 2.36 -19.15
CA GLU A 105 4.41 1.88 -20.07
C GLU A 105 4.32 0.39 -20.32
N GLU A 106 4.76 -0.01 -21.51
CA GLU A 106 4.90 -1.40 -21.91
C GLU A 106 6.30 -1.62 -22.47
N ARG A 107 6.83 -2.82 -22.20
CA ARG A 107 8.06 -3.38 -22.75
C ARG A 107 7.71 -4.77 -23.29
N LEU A 108 8.21 -5.09 -24.49
CA LEU A 108 7.95 -6.35 -25.20
C LEU A 108 9.11 -7.34 -25.10
N GLU A 109 10.00 -7.09 -24.13
CA GLU A 109 11.19 -7.85 -23.81
C GLU A 109 11.05 -8.52 -22.43
N PRO A 110 11.90 -9.52 -22.10
CA PRO A 110 11.95 -10.11 -20.77
C PRO A 110 12.23 -9.07 -19.66
N LEU A 111 11.83 -9.40 -18.43
CA LEU A 111 12.24 -8.63 -17.25
C LEU A 111 13.78 -8.62 -17.13
N PRO A 112 14.40 -7.48 -16.78
CA PRO A 112 15.78 -7.45 -16.28
C PRO A 112 15.94 -8.34 -15.05
N VAL A 113 17.05 -9.09 -14.97
CA VAL A 113 17.33 -10.02 -13.88
C VAL A 113 18.76 -9.93 -13.38
N LEU A 114 18.95 -10.29 -12.11
CA LEU A 114 20.25 -10.47 -11.47
C LEU A 114 20.31 -11.79 -10.69
N ASP A 115 21.51 -12.32 -10.49
CA ASP A 115 21.74 -13.47 -9.61
C ASP A 115 21.74 -13.01 -8.15
N LYS A 116 20.73 -13.42 -7.36
CA LYS A 116 20.63 -13.08 -5.92
C LYS A 116 20.94 -14.31 -5.05
N PRO A 117 21.93 -14.25 -4.12
CA PRO A 117 22.23 -15.37 -3.23
C PRO A 117 21.01 -15.79 -2.39
N GLY A 118 20.72 -17.08 -2.34
CA GLY A 118 19.59 -17.65 -1.59
C GLY A 118 18.35 -17.97 -2.44
N HIS A 119 18.33 -17.54 -3.71
CA HIS A 119 17.25 -17.84 -4.65
C HIS A 119 17.63 -18.99 -5.61
N GLU A 120 16.65 -19.81 -6.01
CA GLU A 120 16.85 -20.92 -6.96
C GLU A 120 16.80 -20.46 -8.43
N VAL A 121 16.19 -19.29 -8.68
CA VAL A 121 16.07 -18.63 -9.97
C VAL A 121 16.57 -17.18 -9.85
N PRO A 122 16.90 -16.49 -10.97
CA PRO A 122 17.29 -15.08 -10.92
C PRO A 122 16.21 -14.20 -10.28
N MET A 123 16.62 -13.15 -9.57
CA MET A 123 15.72 -12.15 -9.01
C MET A 123 15.47 -11.04 -10.05
N THR A 124 14.29 -10.44 -10.02
CA THR A 124 13.98 -9.21 -10.78
C THR A 124 14.95 -8.08 -10.43
N ASP A 125 15.60 -7.48 -11.42
CA ASP A 125 16.50 -6.34 -11.24
C ASP A 125 15.70 -5.02 -11.25
N TYR A 126 15.20 -4.65 -10.07
CA TYR A 126 14.44 -3.41 -9.86
C TYR A 126 15.25 -2.14 -10.22
N GLY A 127 16.57 -2.16 -10.04
CA GLY A 127 17.45 -1.04 -10.35
C GLY A 127 17.57 -0.82 -11.85
N ALA A 128 17.72 -1.90 -12.62
CA ALA A 128 17.70 -1.86 -14.09
C ALA A 128 16.34 -1.42 -14.64
N ILE A 129 15.22 -1.89 -14.06
CA ILE A 129 13.87 -1.43 -14.44
C ILE A 129 13.73 0.08 -14.14
N ALA A 130 14.09 0.53 -12.94
CA ALA A 130 14.00 1.91 -12.54
C ALA A 130 14.83 2.85 -13.45
N ALA A 131 16.02 2.41 -13.85
CA ALA A 131 16.88 3.13 -14.80
C ALA A 131 16.33 3.14 -16.24
N ALA A 132 15.65 2.07 -16.68
CA ALA A 132 15.02 1.97 -18.00
C ALA A 132 13.71 2.77 -18.17
N HIS A 133 13.20 3.33 -17.06
CA HIS A 133 11.90 3.99 -16.97
C HIS A 133 11.92 5.36 -16.28
N ASP A 134 13.07 5.80 -15.73
CA ASP A 134 13.22 7.06 -14.99
C ASP A 134 12.24 7.22 -13.81
N PHE A 135 12.26 6.25 -12.89
CA PHE A 135 11.43 6.29 -11.67
C PHE A 135 11.70 7.56 -10.84
N ALA A 136 12.92 8.10 -10.86
CA ALA A 136 13.25 9.33 -10.15
C ALA A 136 12.47 10.53 -10.72
N GLY A 137 12.49 10.73 -12.04
CA GLY A 137 11.68 11.77 -12.69
C GLY A 137 10.18 11.65 -12.39
N TRP A 138 9.63 10.42 -12.44
CA TRP A 138 8.23 10.17 -12.09
C TRP A 138 7.88 10.59 -10.65
N VAL A 139 8.75 10.31 -9.69
CA VAL A 139 8.50 10.61 -8.26
C VAL A 139 8.76 12.08 -7.93
N GLU A 140 9.88 12.64 -8.42
CA GLU A 140 10.34 13.99 -8.10
C GLU A 140 9.64 15.08 -8.94
N ASP A 141 9.35 14.85 -10.22
CA ASP A 141 8.71 15.84 -11.09
C ASP A 141 7.19 15.61 -11.24
N GLU A 142 6.74 14.35 -11.35
CA GLU A 142 5.30 14.03 -11.57
C GLU A 142 4.52 13.70 -10.28
N GLY A 143 5.21 13.53 -9.15
CA GLY A 143 4.59 13.27 -7.84
C GLY A 143 4.04 11.85 -7.69
N VAL A 144 4.59 10.89 -8.42
CA VAL A 144 4.22 9.47 -8.34
C VAL A 144 4.56 8.91 -6.97
N LYS A 145 3.61 8.16 -6.39
CA LYS A 145 3.77 7.48 -5.09
C LYS A 145 3.92 5.98 -5.23
N GLU A 146 3.40 5.40 -6.31
CA GLU A 146 3.49 3.97 -6.54
C GLU A 146 3.82 3.62 -7.99
N VAL A 147 4.66 2.62 -8.19
CA VAL A 147 4.94 2.03 -9.50
C VAL A 147 4.48 0.57 -9.50
N TRP A 148 3.55 0.24 -10.38
CA TRP A 148 2.91 -1.08 -10.47
C TRP A 148 3.46 -1.85 -11.66
N ILE A 149 4.34 -2.81 -11.41
CA ILE A 149 4.95 -3.67 -12.43
C ILE A 149 4.04 -4.89 -12.63
N TRP A 150 3.45 -5.04 -13.82
CA TRP A 150 2.89 -6.30 -14.29
C TRP A 150 3.97 -7.10 -15.01
N GLY A 151 4.48 -8.12 -14.34
CA GLY A 151 5.48 -9.06 -14.83
C GLY A 151 5.03 -10.51 -14.62
N TYR A 152 6.00 -11.42 -14.62
CA TYR A 152 5.80 -12.85 -14.52
C TYR A 152 6.71 -13.43 -13.44
N HIS A 153 6.40 -14.65 -12.99
CA HIS A 153 7.25 -15.44 -12.08
C HIS A 153 7.52 -16.80 -12.69
N GLY A 154 6.47 -17.63 -12.85
CA GLY A 154 6.48 -18.86 -13.64
C GLY A 154 7.48 -19.93 -13.21
N GLY A 155 8.09 -19.79 -12.02
CA GLY A 155 9.23 -20.62 -11.62
C GLY A 155 10.50 -20.38 -12.45
N VAL A 156 10.63 -19.21 -13.08
CA VAL A 156 11.80 -18.81 -13.90
C VAL A 156 12.47 -17.51 -13.43
N ILE A 157 11.80 -16.72 -12.61
CA ILE A 157 12.29 -15.47 -12.00
C ILE A 157 11.59 -15.24 -10.66
N ASP A 158 12.32 -14.76 -9.65
CA ASP A 158 11.79 -14.35 -8.35
C ASP A 158 11.51 -12.83 -8.28
N LEU A 159 10.67 -12.43 -7.33
CA LEU A 159 10.24 -11.04 -7.14
C LEU A 159 10.00 -10.70 -5.66
N TRP A 160 10.03 -9.41 -5.37
CA TRP A 160 9.44 -8.81 -4.17
C TRP A 160 8.03 -8.28 -4.48
N GLU A 161 7.09 -8.57 -3.59
CA GLU A 161 5.69 -8.16 -3.75
C GLU A 161 5.52 -6.64 -3.65
N SER A 162 6.35 -6.03 -2.79
CA SER A 162 6.47 -4.59 -2.58
C SER A 162 7.92 -4.24 -2.23
N ASN A 163 8.40 -3.08 -2.66
CA ASN A 163 9.73 -2.54 -2.37
C ASN A 163 9.61 -1.01 -2.22
N MET A 164 10.21 -0.38 -1.22
CA MET A 164 10.01 1.04 -0.88
C MET A 164 11.33 1.79 -0.86
N ALA A 165 11.39 2.97 -1.50
CA ALA A 165 12.56 3.84 -1.44
C ALA A 165 12.16 5.30 -1.20
N GLY A 166 13.04 6.06 -0.55
CA GLY A 166 12.84 7.47 -0.23
C GLY A 166 13.72 7.97 0.92
N PRO A 167 13.53 9.22 1.38
CA PRO A 167 14.42 9.87 2.36
C PRO A 167 14.34 9.26 3.76
N TRP A 168 13.37 8.38 4.02
CA TRP A 168 13.16 7.69 5.30
C TRP A 168 13.63 6.23 5.29
N GLY A 169 14.23 5.75 4.19
CA GLY A 169 14.65 4.36 4.00
C GLY A 169 13.55 3.46 3.41
N ASP A 170 13.75 2.15 3.54
CA ASP A 170 12.82 1.13 3.08
C ASP A 170 12.03 0.54 4.25
N VAL A 171 10.69 0.58 4.13
CA VAL A 171 9.75 -0.18 4.98
C VAL A 171 8.76 -0.94 4.09
N SER A 172 9.21 -2.06 3.53
CA SER A 172 8.40 -2.90 2.64
C SER A 172 8.46 -4.40 2.93
N ASN A 173 7.68 -5.18 2.17
CA ASN A 173 7.74 -6.65 2.12
C ASN A 173 8.78 -7.13 1.09
N SER A 174 10.04 -6.78 1.35
CA SER A 174 11.25 -7.14 0.61
C SER A 174 12.37 -7.54 1.60
N ASP A 175 13.60 -7.76 1.11
CA ASP A 175 14.80 -7.83 1.98
C ASP A 175 15.33 -6.45 2.43
N ARG A 176 14.65 -5.36 2.03
CA ARG A 176 14.92 -3.96 2.36
C ARG A 176 16.30 -3.45 1.95
N ASP A 177 16.76 -3.86 0.77
CA ASP A 177 18.04 -3.45 0.20
C ASP A 177 17.97 -2.01 -0.37
N THR A 178 18.47 -1.05 0.41
CA THR A 178 18.55 0.38 0.05
C THR A 178 19.35 0.71 -1.23
N LEU A 179 19.91 -0.28 -1.93
CA LEU A 179 20.66 -0.12 -3.18
C LEU A 179 19.92 -0.63 -4.43
N ASP A 180 18.77 -1.29 -4.31
CA ASP A 180 18.05 -1.89 -5.44
C ASP A 180 17.02 -0.97 -6.12
N LEU A 181 16.74 0.19 -5.51
CA LEU A 181 15.89 1.27 -6.04
C LEU A 181 16.56 2.64 -5.90
N PRO A 182 16.30 3.61 -6.81
CA PRO A 182 16.78 4.97 -6.66
C PRO A 182 16.11 5.65 -5.46
N VAL A 183 16.93 6.14 -4.52
CA VAL A 183 16.49 6.97 -3.39
C VAL A 183 16.28 8.41 -3.88
N THR A 184 15.04 8.90 -3.75
CA THR A 184 14.63 10.25 -4.19
C THR A 184 14.35 11.19 -3.01
N ASP A 185 13.99 12.45 -3.26
CA ASP A 185 13.54 13.39 -2.22
C ASP A 185 12.17 13.08 -1.60
N ARG A 186 11.46 12.06 -2.12
CA ARG A 186 10.16 11.57 -1.66
C ARG A 186 10.13 10.04 -1.51
N THR A 187 9.24 9.54 -0.67
CA THR A 187 8.97 8.10 -0.57
C THR A 187 7.97 7.62 -1.62
N TYR A 188 8.30 6.50 -2.27
CA TYR A 188 7.44 5.77 -3.19
C TYR A 188 7.57 4.25 -2.98
N THR A 189 6.56 3.50 -3.42
CA THR A 189 6.53 2.03 -3.35
C THR A 189 6.41 1.41 -4.75
N VAL A 190 7.30 0.49 -5.08
CA VAL A 190 7.20 -0.39 -6.25
C VAL A 190 6.47 -1.66 -5.84
N TYR A 191 5.47 -2.07 -6.61
CA TYR A 191 4.80 -3.37 -6.47
C TYR A 191 5.05 -4.23 -7.69
N HIS A 192 5.35 -5.53 -7.51
CA HIS A 192 5.51 -6.47 -8.62
C HIS A 192 4.39 -7.52 -8.61
N TYR A 193 3.47 -7.41 -9.57
CA TYR A 193 2.37 -8.33 -9.77
C TYR A 193 2.68 -9.36 -10.85
N ASN A 194 2.44 -10.63 -10.53
CA ASN A 194 2.47 -11.71 -11.51
C ASN A 194 1.15 -11.73 -12.33
N TYR A 195 1.20 -11.37 -13.62
CA TYR A 195 0.01 -11.41 -14.50
C TYR A 195 -0.50 -12.81 -14.84
N GLN A 196 0.18 -13.90 -14.46
CA GLN A 196 -0.37 -15.26 -14.49
C GLN A 196 -1.49 -15.42 -13.46
N ARG A 197 -1.36 -14.74 -12.32
CA ARG A 197 -2.28 -14.79 -11.17
C ARG A 197 -3.50 -13.88 -11.39
N GLY A 198 -4.24 -13.56 -10.33
CA GLY A 198 -5.47 -12.78 -10.38
C GLY A 198 -5.45 -11.53 -9.49
N LEU A 199 -6.66 -11.00 -9.27
CA LEU A 199 -6.87 -9.80 -8.46
C LEU A 199 -6.60 -10.03 -6.97
N ALA A 200 -6.79 -11.27 -6.48
CA ALA A 200 -6.56 -11.60 -5.08
C ALA A 200 -5.08 -11.40 -4.74
N GLU A 201 -4.18 -12.01 -5.52
CA GLU A 201 -2.74 -11.93 -5.30
C GLU A 201 -2.21 -10.50 -5.47
N ALA A 202 -2.67 -9.76 -6.49
CA ALA A 202 -2.29 -8.34 -6.64
C ALA A 202 -2.80 -7.45 -5.48
N THR A 203 -3.90 -7.83 -4.82
CA THR A 203 -4.37 -7.17 -3.58
C THR A 203 -3.52 -7.60 -2.38
N GLU A 204 -3.09 -8.86 -2.30
CA GLU A 204 -2.27 -9.44 -1.24
C GLU A 204 -0.91 -8.71 -1.10
N ASN A 205 -0.26 -8.38 -2.22
CA ASN A 205 0.94 -7.52 -2.21
C ASN A 205 0.74 -6.19 -1.45
N HIS A 206 -0.42 -5.53 -1.64
CA HIS A 206 -0.79 -4.31 -0.92
C HIS A 206 -1.08 -4.58 0.56
N MET A 207 -1.61 -5.76 0.89
CA MET A 207 -1.83 -6.15 2.29
C MET A 207 -0.52 -6.28 3.04
N HIS A 208 0.49 -6.93 2.45
CA HIS A 208 1.80 -7.09 3.09
C HIS A 208 2.55 -5.75 3.22
N GLN A 209 2.45 -4.86 2.23
CA GLN A 209 2.98 -3.49 2.38
C GLN A 209 2.28 -2.71 3.50
N LEU A 210 0.94 -2.80 3.60
CA LEU A 210 0.17 -2.15 4.66
C LEU A 210 0.56 -2.69 6.04
N GLU A 211 0.73 -4.01 6.17
CA GLU A 211 1.24 -4.64 7.37
C GLU A 211 2.67 -4.19 7.70
N ALA A 212 3.57 -4.09 6.73
CA ALA A 212 4.94 -3.64 6.94
C ALA A 212 4.98 -2.21 7.52
N VAL A 213 4.27 -1.25 6.91
CA VAL A 213 4.30 0.16 7.37
C VAL A 213 3.60 0.35 8.72
N ILE A 214 2.50 -0.36 8.99
CA ILE A 214 1.81 -0.26 10.29
C ILE A 214 2.66 -0.91 11.38
N ASN A 215 3.27 -2.08 11.14
CA ASN A 215 4.17 -2.73 12.11
C ASN A 215 5.38 -1.85 12.44
N ALA A 216 5.98 -1.20 11.45
CA ALA A 216 7.10 -0.27 11.66
C ALA A 216 6.67 0.98 12.46
N ALA A 217 5.50 1.56 12.15
CA ALA A 217 4.94 2.69 12.88
C ALA A 217 4.51 2.35 14.32
N ASP A 218 4.24 1.07 14.61
CA ASP A 218 4.01 0.53 15.95
C ASP A 218 5.31 0.16 16.70
N GLY A 219 6.46 0.23 16.01
CA GLY A 219 7.78 -0.05 16.58
C GLY A 219 8.17 -1.53 16.61
N ARG A 220 7.54 -2.40 15.82
CA ARG A 220 7.82 -3.85 15.79
C ARG A 220 9.30 -4.17 15.56
N ASP A 221 9.94 -3.48 14.63
CA ASP A 221 11.36 -3.70 14.26
C ASP A 221 12.33 -3.38 15.43
N SER A 222 11.87 -2.66 16.45
CA SER A 222 12.62 -2.35 17.68
C SER A 222 12.16 -3.15 18.91
N THR A 223 11.11 -3.97 18.75
CA THR A 223 10.45 -4.72 19.82
C THR A 223 10.88 -6.18 19.77
N PRO A 224 11.33 -6.78 20.89
CA PRO A 224 11.60 -8.22 20.97
C PRO A 224 10.41 -9.05 20.46
N ASP A 225 10.73 -10.15 19.79
CA ASP A 225 9.74 -11.01 19.12
C ASP A 225 8.74 -11.64 20.10
N ASP A 226 9.21 -12.04 21.28
CA ASP A 226 8.38 -12.50 22.40
C ASP A 226 7.42 -11.41 22.95
N ALA A 227 7.70 -10.13 22.71
CA ALA A 227 6.88 -8.98 23.11
C ALA A 227 5.94 -8.48 22.00
N TRP A 228 5.93 -9.09 20.81
CA TRP A 228 5.02 -8.67 19.72
C TRP A 228 3.53 -8.80 20.08
N GLY A 229 3.17 -9.65 21.05
CA GLY A 229 1.80 -9.75 21.59
C GLY A 229 1.33 -8.51 22.38
N ASP A 230 2.23 -7.60 22.74
CA ASP A 230 1.90 -6.35 23.43
C ASP A 230 1.69 -5.15 22.48
N LEU A 231 2.11 -5.27 21.21
CA LEU A 231 1.98 -4.25 20.16
C LEU A 231 0.51 -3.91 19.87
N LEU A 232 0.23 -2.65 19.54
CA LEU A 232 -1.14 -2.17 19.29
C LEU A 232 -1.73 -2.78 18.02
N PHE A 233 -0.92 -2.94 16.97
CA PHE A 233 -1.29 -3.62 15.74
C PHE A 233 -1.20 -5.14 15.90
N TRP A 234 0.01 -5.71 16.03
CA TRP A 234 0.18 -7.16 15.99
C TRP A 234 -0.49 -7.91 17.16
N GLY A 235 -0.31 -7.41 18.37
CA GLY A 235 -0.91 -7.98 19.57
C GLY A 235 -2.40 -7.68 19.68
N LYS A 236 -2.77 -6.39 19.70
CA LYS A 236 -4.13 -5.96 20.09
C LYS A 236 -5.12 -5.93 18.93
N PHE A 237 -4.73 -5.51 17.72
CA PHE A 237 -5.59 -5.48 16.52
C PHE A 237 -5.65 -6.82 15.79
N VAL A 238 -4.50 -7.38 15.42
CA VAL A 238 -4.39 -8.65 14.72
C VAL A 238 -4.75 -9.81 15.66
N GLY A 239 -4.26 -9.78 16.91
CA GLY A 239 -4.49 -10.88 17.87
C GLY A 239 -3.47 -12.01 17.78
N SER A 240 -2.26 -11.69 17.32
CA SER A 240 -1.17 -12.64 17.11
C SER A 240 0.03 -12.35 18.03
N ASP A 241 0.97 -13.28 18.05
CA ASP A 241 2.23 -13.23 18.79
C ASP A 241 3.38 -13.64 17.84
N ILE A 242 4.52 -14.02 18.42
CA ILE A 242 5.68 -14.58 17.70
C ILE A 242 5.36 -15.81 16.83
N SER A 243 4.26 -16.53 17.06
CA SER A 243 3.89 -17.71 16.27
C SER A 243 3.25 -17.36 14.90
N HIS A 244 2.95 -16.08 14.66
CA HIS A 244 2.15 -15.59 13.52
C HIS A 244 0.73 -16.18 13.41
N ARG A 245 0.27 -16.93 14.42
CA ARG A 245 -1.09 -17.50 14.48
C ARG A 245 -2.01 -16.61 15.30
N ILE A 246 -3.31 -16.81 15.15
CA ILE A 246 -4.31 -16.15 16.00
C ILE A 246 -4.32 -16.82 17.37
N VAL A 247 -3.81 -16.12 18.38
CA VAL A 247 -3.82 -16.54 19.79
C VAL A 247 -4.94 -15.86 20.58
N SER A 248 -5.40 -14.70 20.10
CA SER A 248 -6.62 -14.03 20.53
C SER A 248 -7.44 -13.70 19.27
N PRO A 249 -8.68 -14.18 19.10
CA PRO A 249 -9.50 -13.87 17.91
C PRO A 249 -9.96 -12.40 17.83
N ARG A 250 -9.03 -11.52 17.42
CA ARG A 250 -9.24 -10.08 17.16
C ARG A 250 -9.65 -9.89 15.69
N CYS A 251 -8.99 -9.01 14.93
CA CYS A 251 -9.22 -8.84 13.49
C CYS A 251 -8.38 -9.75 12.59
N GLY A 252 -7.35 -10.44 13.07
CA GLY A 252 -6.50 -11.25 12.20
C GLY A 252 -5.58 -10.42 11.29
N TRP A 253 -4.97 -11.05 10.30
CA TRP A 253 -4.04 -10.46 9.32
C TRP A 253 -4.21 -11.08 7.93
N SER A 254 -3.39 -10.74 6.93
CA SER A 254 -3.55 -11.13 5.52
C SER A 254 -3.86 -12.63 5.34
N HIS A 255 -3.03 -13.52 5.89
CA HIS A 255 -3.20 -14.98 5.72
C HIS A 255 -4.14 -15.61 6.77
N PHE A 256 -4.30 -15.01 7.94
CA PHE A 256 -5.11 -15.55 9.04
C PHE A 256 -6.29 -14.63 9.41
N PRO A 257 -7.49 -14.91 8.90
CA PRO A 257 -8.74 -14.47 9.52
C PRO A 257 -8.86 -14.94 10.98
N PRO A 258 -9.73 -14.32 11.81
CA PRO A 258 -9.89 -14.66 13.23
C PRO A 258 -10.27 -16.12 13.52
N ASN A 259 -10.80 -16.85 12.53
CA ASN A 259 -11.17 -18.26 12.65
C ASN A 259 -10.17 -19.24 12.00
N ALA A 260 -9.10 -18.76 11.38
CA ALA A 260 -8.10 -19.57 10.71
C ALA A 260 -7.36 -20.52 11.66
N GLU A 261 -7.05 -21.73 11.18
CA GLU A 261 -6.28 -22.74 11.94
C GLU A 261 -4.88 -22.96 11.34
N ARG A 262 -4.65 -22.43 10.15
CA ARG A 262 -3.43 -22.51 9.36
C ARG A 262 -3.32 -21.30 8.43
N ASP A 263 -2.19 -21.23 7.74
CA ASP A 263 -1.90 -20.23 6.73
C ASP A 263 -2.93 -20.30 5.57
N TYR A 264 -3.29 -19.13 5.02
CA TYR A 264 -4.21 -18.97 3.88
C TYR A 264 -5.64 -19.56 4.07
N ASP A 265 -6.12 -19.69 5.32
CA ASP A 265 -7.34 -20.45 5.65
C ASP A 265 -8.65 -19.65 5.49
N TRP A 266 -8.72 -18.76 4.48
CA TRP A 266 -9.83 -17.82 4.24
C TRP A 266 -11.20 -18.46 4.00
N ALA A 267 -11.24 -19.76 3.68
CA ALA A 267 -12.47 -20.51 3.43
C ALA A 267 -12.96 -21.30 4.67
N ASN A 268 -12.36 -21.10 5.85
CA ASN A 268 -12.74 -21.82 7.05
C ASN A 268 -14.16 -21.45 7.52
N ARG A 269 -15.03 -22.46 7.63
CA ARG A 269 -16.44 -22.31 8.05
C ARG A 269 -16.65 -22.43 9.56
N ARG A 270 -15.61 -22.75 10.34
CA ARG A 270 -15.68 -22.79 11.80
C ARG A 270 -16.07 -21.41 12.33
N PHE A 271 -17.06 -21.37 13.22
CA PHE A 271 -17.39 -20.15 13.95
C PHE A 271 -16.33 -19.84 15.00
N VAL A 272 -16.02 -18.56 15.15
CA VAL A 272 -15.21 -18.02 16.24
C VAL A 272 -15.94 -16.84 16.87
N GLU A 273 -15.74 -16.64 18.16
CA GLU A 273 -16.12 -15.42 18.85
C GLU A 273 -15.03 -14.37 18.63
N THR A 274 -15.35 -13.27 17.96
CA THR A 274 -14.41 -12.17 17.64
C THR A 274 -15.11 -10.82 17.83
N ASP A 275 -14.38 -9.81 18.26
CA ASP A 275 -14.84 -8.43 18.36
C ASP A 275 -14.42 -7.55 17.18
N CYS A 276 -13.90 -8.09 16.07
CA CYS A 276 -13.28 -7.27 15.01
C CYS A 276 -14.13 -6.05 14.56
N GLU A 277 -15.45 -6.25 14.35
CA GLU A 277 -16.35 -5.16 13.90
C GLU A 277 -16.71 -4.14 14.99
N ASP A 278 -16.37 -4.39 16.25
CA ASP A 278 -16.38 -3.41 17.35
C ASP A 278 -15.01 -3.32 18.03
N TRP A 279 -13.92 -3.60 17.30
CA TRP A 279 -12.59 -3.70 17.90
C TRP A 279 -12.22 -2.43 18.67
N ARG A 280 -11.66 -2.62 19.86
CA ARG A 280 -11.17 -1.54 20.73
C ARG A 280 -9.70 -1.78 21.07
N PRO A 281 -8.84 -0.76 21.05
CA PRO A 281 -7.43 -0.95 21.37
C PRO A 281 -7.20 -1.20 22.88
N GLY A 282 -8.05 -0.65 23.75
CA GLY A 282 -7.96 -0.80 25.21
C GLY A 282 -8.53 -2.11 25.79
N GLY A 283 -8.98 -3.06 24.96
CA GLY A 283 -9.56 -4.32 25.42
C GLY A 283 -10.59 -4.90 24.46
N MET A 284 -11.34 -5.91 24.91
CA MET A 284 -12.36 -6.54 24.06
C MET A 284 -13.59 -5.64 23.89
N GLY A 285 -13.96 -5.37 22.65
CA GLY A 285 -15.22 -4.75 22.25
C GLY A 285 -16.39 -5.74 22.28
N ALA A 286 -17.50 -5.37 21.66
CA ALA A 286 -18.63 -6.27 21.50
C ALA A 286 -18.27 -7.44 20.55
N THR A 287 -18.25 -8.66 21.09
CA THR A 287 -17.99 -9.87 20.31
C THR A 287 -19.23 -10.35 19.55
N GLN A 288 -19.01 -11.03 18.43
CA GLN A 288 -20.01 -11.79 17.70
C GLN A 288 -19.45 -13.12 17.19
N GLN A 289 -20.34 -14.06 16.89
CA GLN A 289 -19.99 -15.32 16.25
C GLN A 289 -19.82 -15.09 14.73
N MET A 290 -18.62 -15.35 14.21
CA MET A 290 -18.24 -15.08 12.83
C MET A 290 -17.54 -16.29 12.18
N ASN A 291 -17.72 -16.46 10.88
CA ASN A 291 -16.96 -17.38 10.05
C ASN A 291 -16.73 -16.78 8.65
N CYS A 292 -16.17 -17.55 7.70
CA CYS A 292 -15.85 -17.03 6.39
C CYS A 292 -17.01 -16.51 5.54
N GLU A 293 -18.26 -16.86 5.86
CA GLU A 293 -19.42 -16.38 5.10
C GLU A 293 -19.55 -14.85 5.19
N ARG A 294 -18.98 -14.22 6.23
CA ARG A 294 -18.91 -12.76 6.39
C ARG A 294 -18.13 -12.07 5.27
N TRP A 295 -17.12 -12.72 4.71
CA TRP A 295 -16.29 -12.23 3.60
C TRP A 295 -16.40 -13.12 2.34
N GLY A 296 -17.50 -13.89 2.23
CA GLY A 296 -17.76 -14.74 1.07
C GLY A 296 -16.80 -15.92 0.89
N CYS A 297 -16.02 -16.29 1.91
CA CYS A 297 -15.08 -17.42 1.91
C CYS A 297 -14.01 -17.39 0.80
N THR A 298 -13.51 -16.20 0.44
CA THR A 298 -12.42 -16.00 -0.52
C THR A 298 -11.32 -15.09 0.04
N GLY A 299 -10.08 -15.23 -0.41
CA GLY A 299 -8.97 -14.33 -0.04
C GLY A 299 -9.25 -12.87 -0.41
N LEU A 300 -9.68 -12.60 -1.65
CA LEU A 300 -10.06 -11.25 -2.09
C LEU A 300 -11.17 -10.63 -1.23
N GLY A 301 -12.18 -11.42 -0.85
CA GLY A 301 -13.22 -10.97 0.07
C GLY A 301 -12.68 -10.69 1.47
N TRP A 302 -11.77 -11.54 1.97
CA TRP A 302 -11.07 -11.35 3.23
C TRP A 302 -10.26 -10.05 3.24
N PHE A 303 -9.38 -9.83 2.25
CA PHE A 303 -8.53 -8.64 2.16
C PHE A 303 -9.35 -7.34 2.18
N ARG A 304 -10.45 -7.29 1.42
CA ARG A 304 -11.37 -6.13 1.43
C ARG A 304 -12.02 -5.95 2.80
N TYR A 305 -12.58 -7.01 3.38
CA TYR A 305 -13.24 -6.95 4.69
C TYR A 305 -12.28 -6.55 5.82
N TRP A 306 -11.07 -7.11 5.83
CA TRP A 306 -10.02 -6.79 6.80
C TRP A 306 -9.54 -5.34 6.66
N SER A 307 -9.28 -4.88 5.44
CA SER A 307 -8.93 -3.48 5.16
C SER A 307 -9.97 -2.52 5.74
N GLN A 308 -11.26 -2.81 5.58
CA GLN A 308 -12.33 -1.96 6.11
C GLN A 308 -12.38 -1.92 7.65
N ASN A 309 -11.67 -2.81 8.36
CA ASN A 309 -11.52 -2.76 9.81
C ASN A 309 -10.27 -1.98 10.27
N ILE A 310 -9.31 -1.71 9.39
CA ILE A 310 -8.14 -0.87 9.69
C ILE A 310 -8.61 0.58 9.97
N PRO A 311 -8.24 1.19 11.12
CA PRO A 311 -8.59 2.56 11.48
C PRO A 311 -8.40 3.57 10.34
N GLY A 312 -9.52 3.96 9.71
CA GLY A 312 -9.58 4.88 8.57
C GLY A 312 -10.38 6.16 8.81
N ALA A 313 -10.64 6.89 7.74
CA ALA A 313 -11.31 8.18 7.78
C ALA A 313 -12.65 8.14 8.55
N GLY A 314 -12.78 9.02 9.55
CA GLY A 314 -14.01 9.18 10.34
C GLY A 314 -14.19 8.23 11.54
N HIS A 315 -13.22 7.37 11.85
CA HIS A 315 -13.29 6.57 13.09
C HIS A 315 -13.24 7.44 14.36
N THR A 316 -13.67 6.89 15.50
CA THR A 316 -13.64 7.57 16.81
C THR A 316 -12.91 6.77 17.90
N LEU A 317 -12.04 5.82 17.49
CA LEU A 317 -11.27 4.98 18.40
C LEU A 317 -10.23 5.77 19.20
N SER A 318 -9.96 5.33 20.43
CA SER A 318 -8.96 5.90 21.32
C SER A 318 -8.25 4.82 22.15
N TYR A 319 -6.96 5.00 22.40
CA TYR A 319 -6.12 4.14 23.23
C TYR A 319 -5.47 4.98 24.34
N ASP A 320 -5.52 4.49 25.58
CA ASP A 320 -5.01 5.17 26.78
C ASP A 320 -5.39 6.66 26.88
N GLY A 321 -6.64 6.98 26.52
CA GLY A 321 -7.21 8.32 26.58
C GLY A 321 -6.84 9.26 25.42
N ARG A 322 -6.03 8.80 24.45
CA ARG A 322 -5.66 9.56 23.23
C ARG A 322 -6.34 8.96 21.99
N PRO A 323 -6.79 9.77 21.01
CA PRO A 323 -7.34 9.23 19.77
C PRO A 323 -6.34 8.34 19.04
N LEU A 324 -6.82 7.30 18.36
CA LEU A 324 -6.02 6.66 17.32
C LEU A 324 -5.86 7.63 16.14
N THR A 325 -4.81 7.43 15.35
CA THR A 325 -4.66 8.10 14.06
C THR A 325 -5.37 7.33 12.95
N ASN A 326 -5.63 7.99 11.81
CA ASN A 326 -5.98 7.27 10.59
C ASN A 326 -4.72 6.57 10.05
N TRP A 327 -4.65 5.24 10.20
CA TRP A 327 -3.46 4.45 9.85
C TRP A 327 -3.18 4.44 8.34
N TRP A 328 -4.20 4.68 7.49
CA TRP A 328 -4.01 4.81 6.05
C TRP A 328 -3.18 6.02 5.63
N ARG A 329 -2.89 6.98 6.52
CA ARG A 329 -1.90 8.03 6.24
C ARG A 329 -0.52 7.44 5.95
N LEU A 330 -0.17 6.29 6.53
CA LEU A 330 1.09 5.60 6.29
C LEU A 330 1.24 5.08 4.85
N ILE A 331 0.16 5.05 4.07
CA ILE A 331 0.18 4.84 2.61
C ILE A 331 -0.07 6.17 1.88
N GLY A 332 -1.03 6.97 2.37
CA GLY A 332 -1.49 8.21 1.74
C GLY A 332 -0.49 9.37 1.72
N ASP A 333 0.32 9.50 2.77
CA ASP A 333 1.23 10.62 3.03
C ASP A 333 2.35 10.16 3.98
N TYR A 334 3.16 9.19 3.53
CA TYR A 334 4.24 8.63 4.34
C TYR A 334 5.28 9.70 4.72
N ASP A 335 5.69 10.57 3.78
CA ASP A 335 6.65 11.64 4.05
C ASP A 335 6.14 12.66 5.08
N GLY A 336 4.86 13.05 5.01
CA GLY A 336 4.24 13.91 6.01
C GLY A 336 4.11 13.20 7.37
N ALA A 337 3.72 11.93 7.36
CA ALA A 337 3.65 11.10 8.55
C ALA A 337 5.02 11.02 9.27
N MET A 338 6.09 10.66 8.56
CA MET A 338 7.43 10.52 9.14
C MET A 338 7.99 11.86 9.63
N ARG A 339 7.80 12.96 8.88
CA ARG A 339 8.24 14.32 9.25
C ARG A 339 7.58 14.82 10.54
N GLU A 340 6.34 14.42 10.80
CA GLU A 340 5.58 14.78 12.01
C GLU A 340 5.79 13.78 13.17
N GLY A 341 6.47 12.66 12.93
CA GLY A 341 6.55 11.55 13.88
C GLY A 341 5.20 10.87 14.12
N TYR A 342 4.34 10.86 13.11
CA TYR A 342 3.04 10.19 13.13
C TYR A 342 3.20 8.71 13.47
N GLY A 343 2.42 8.23 14.43
CA GLY A 343 2.34 6.82 14.81
C GLY A 343 0.88 6.37 14.79
N LEU A 344 0.59 5.23 15.41
CA LEU A 344 -0.78 4.66 15.45
C LEU A 344 -1.74 5.39 16.41
N VAL A 345 -1.22 6.28 17.26
CA VAL A 345 -1.95 7.06 18.29
C VAL A 345 -1.53 8.53 18.19
N GLU A 346 -2.46 9.47 18.35
CA GLU A 346 -2.12 10.89 18.44
C GLU A 346 -1.21 11.15 19.65
N ARG A 347 -0.25 12.08 19.50
CA ARG A 347 0.82 12.31 20.49
C ARG A 347 0.36 13.12 21.69
#